data_AF-A0A935UGM2-F1
#
_entry.id   AF-A0A935UGM2-F1
#
_cell.length_a   1.000
_cell.length_b   1.000
_cell.length_c   1.000
_cell.angle_alpha   90.00
_cell.angle_beta   90.00
_cell.angle_gamma   90.00
#
_symmetry.space_group_name_H-M   'P 1'
#
loop_
_entity.id
_entity.type
_entity.pdbx_description
1 polymer ?
#
loop_
_entity_poly.entity_id
_entity_poly.type
_entity_poly.pdbx_seq_one_letter_code
_entity_poly.pdbx_strand_id
1 'polypeptide(L)'
;MTAKAEPVLGRMKMIKRLNNYILSKIMGIRLRAVAAVFLGGFAGLSLTATILPTVISVLGVTDDFSARIDLAGFAVYSFLAWAVGGWAAQRTASAQAGAVILGLIGAVSAAIFATMAYGAAKEVLMLLLLCAAAGLAYGTFGGMLIAMALGENKTPEPD
;
A
#
# COMPACT_ATOMS: atom_id res chain seq x y z
N MET A 1 4.88 35.10 -48.22
CA MET A 1 4.86 33.75 -47.62
C MET A 1 3.58 33.62 -46.80
N THR A 2 2.49 33.18 -47.43
CA THR A 2 1.19 33.01 -46.77
C THR A 2 1.15 31.67 -46.08
N ALA A 3 1.12 31.67 -44.75
CA ALA A 3 0.91 30.48 -43.94
C ALA A 3 -0.40 29.80 -44.36
N LYS A 4 -0.30 28.62 -45.00
CA LYS A 4 -1.46 27.76 -45.27
C LYS A 4 -2.05 27.35 -43.92
N ALA A 5 -3.20 27.93 -43.57
CA ALA A 5 -3.98 27.47 -42.43
C ALA A 5 -4.29 25.99 -42.64
N GLU A 6 -3.88 25.16 -41.68
CA GLU A 6 -4.18 23.72 -41.70
C GLU A 6 -5.69 23.51 -41.87
N PRO A 7 -6.11 22.58 -42.74
CA PRO A 7 -7.53 22.33 -42.95
C PRO A 7 -8.16 21.90 -41.62
N VAL A 8 -9.27 22.54 -41.26
CA VAL A 8 -10.05 22.31 -40.01
C VAL A 8 -10.34 20.82 -39.79
N LEU A 9 -10.49 20.06 -40.88
CA LEU A 9 -10.68 18.60 -40.90
C LEU A 9 -9.51 17.81 -40.27
N GLY A 10 -8.27 18.29 -40.45
CA GLY A 10 -7.05 17.68 -39.91
C GLY A 10 -6.97 17.78 -38.40
N ARG A 11 -7.27 18.96 -37.84
CA ARG A 11 -7.37 19.17 -36.38
C ARG A 11 -8.46 18.30 -35.77
N MET A 12 -9.63 18.21 -36.40
CA MET A 12 -10.75 17.43 -35.87
C MET A 12 -10.46 15.92 -35.82
N LYS A 13 -9.74 15.37 -36.82
CA LYS A 13 -9.23 13.98 -36.79
C LYS A 13 -8.18 13.77 -35.70
N MET A 14 -7.30 14.75 -35.49
CA MET A 14 -6.25 14.69 -34.47
C MET A 14 -6.84 14.72 -33.05
N ILE A 15 -7.82 15.59 -32.81
CA ILE A 15 -8.54 15.68 -31.53
C ILE A 15 -9.29 14.38 -31.25
N LYS A 16 -9.98 13.79 -32.24
CA LYS A 16 -10.66 12.49 -32.04
C LYS A 16 -9.67 11.36 -31.70
N ARG A 17 -8.48 11.33 -32.32
CA ARG A 17 -7.45 10.34 -31.97
C ARG A 17 -6.92 10.52 -30.55
N LEU A 18 -6.66 11.77 -30.15
CA LEU A 18 -6.21 12.09 -28.80
C LEU A 18 -7.28 11.70 -27.76
N ASN A 19 -8.54 12.03 -28.03
CA ASN A 19 -9.64 11.71 -27.13
C ASN A 19 -9.84 10.19 -26.99
N ASN A 20 -9.77 9.44 -28.10
CA ASN A 20 -9.81 7.99 -28.06
C ASN A 20 -8.61 7.36 -27.34
N TYR A 21 -7.43 7.97 -27.42
CA TYR A 21 -6.24 7.51 -26.69
C TYR A 21 -6.36 7.77 -25.18
N ILE A 22 -6.84 8.95 -24.79
CA ILE A 22 -7.09 9.29 -23.40
C ILE A 22 -8.19 8.39 -22.83
N LEU A 23 -9.30 8.21 -23.55
CA LEU A 23 -10.39 7.31 -23.15
C LEU A 23 -9.92 5.86 -23.06
N SER A 24 -9.11 5.35 -24.00
CA SER A 24 -8.62 3.97 -23.92
C SER A 24 -7.64 3.77 -22.75
N LYS A 25 -6.84 4.79 -22.42
CA LYS A 25 -5.98 4.76 -21.22
C LYS A 25 -6.78 4.86 -19.93
N ILE A 26 -7.76 5.77 -19.84
CA ILE A 26 -8.61 5.93 -18.65
C ILE A 26 -9.48 4.69 -18.43
N MET A 27 -10.11 4.15 -19.48
CA MET A 27 -10.86 2.89 -19.38
C MET A 27 -9.96 1.67 -19.11
N GLY A 28 -8.65 1.76 -19.39
CA GLY A 28 -7.66 0.74 -19.07
C GLY A 28 -7.16 0.80 -17.62
N ILE A 29 -7.41 1.88 -16.88
CA ILE A 29 -7.02 1.98 -15.47
C ILE A 29 -7.93 1.08 -14.65
N ARG A 30 -7.35 -0.01 -14.11
CA ARG A 30 -8.01 -0.82 -13.07
C ARG A 30 -8.03 0.00 -11.78
N LEU A 31 -9.04 0.85 -11.62
CA LEU A 31 -9.20 1.76 -10.47
C LEU A 31 -9.07 1.02 -9.13
N ARG A 32 -9.56 -0.23 -9.07
CA ARG A 32 -9.43 -1.12 -7.91
C ARG A 32 -7.99 -1.47 -7.57
N ALA A 33 -7.18 -1.81 -8.57
CA ALA A 33 -5.77 -2.14 -8.37
C ALA A 33 -4.96 -0.90 -7.94
N VAL A 34 -5.21 0.24 -8.57
CA VAL A 34 -4.56 1.51 -8.20
C VAL A 34 -4.93 1.89 -6.76
N ALA A 35 -6.23 1.84 -6.41
CA ALA A 35 -6.68 2.11 -5.05
C ALA A 35 -6.05 1.14 -4.03
N ALA A 36 -5.94 -0.15 -4.36
CA ALA A 36 -5.34 -1.14 -3.47
C ALA A 36 -3.84 -0.88 -3.22
N VAL A 37 -3.10 -0.48 -4.25
CA VAL A 37 -1.69 -0.08 -4.13
C VAL A 37 -1.54 1.12 -3.21
N PHE A 38 -2.36 2.15 -3.38
CA PHE A 38 -2.31 3.35 -2.53
C PHE A 38 -2.72 3.03 -1.09
N LEU A 39 -3.83 2.33 -0.87
CA LEU A 39 -4.30 1.97 0.47
C LEU A 39 -3.27 1.07 1.19
N GLY A 40 -2.68 0.11 0.49
CA GLY A 40 -1.58 -0.69 1.01
C GLY A 40 -0.38 0.19 1.38
N GLY A 41 0.09 1.03 0.47
CA GLY A 41 1.24 1.90 0.73
C GLY A 41 1.02 2.87 1.90
N PHE A 42 -0.15 3.50 1.99
CA PHE A 42 -0.50 4.36 3.13
C PHE A 42 -0.61 3.59 4.44
N ALA A 43 -1.08 2.34 4.42
CA ALA A 43 -1.04 1.49 5.60
C ALA A 43 0.41 1.22 6.04
N GLY A 44 1.34 0.96 5.12
CA GLY A 44 2.77 0.86 5.44
C GLY A 44 3.35 2.14 6.06
N LEU A 45 2.99 3.32 5.52
CA LEU A 45 3.38 4.59 6.13
C LEU A 45 2.81 4.74 7.55
N SER A 46 1.54 4.38 7.76
CA SER A 46 0.91 4.40 9.08
C SER A 46 1.59 3.45 10.07
N LEU A 47 2.13 2.32 9.61
CA LEU A 47 2.89 1.38 10.45
C LEU A 47 4.10 2.07 11.07
N THR A 48 4.90 2.76 10.25
CA THR A 48 6.14 3.44 10.68
C THR A 48 5.89 4.77 11.40
N ALA A 49 4.82 5.48 11.04
CA ALA A 49 4.50 6.79 11.61
C ALA A 49 3.70 6.73 12.92
N THR A 50 2.92 5.65 13.14
CA THR A 50 1.98 5.58 14.27
C THR A 50 2.07 4.26 15.01
N ILE A 51 1.81 3.13 14.35
CA ILE A 51 1.62 1.84 15.03
C ILE A 51 2.87 1.40 15.80
N LEU A 52 4.02 1.38 15.14
CA LEU A 52 5.28 0.96 15.78
C LEU A 52 5.73 1.96 16.85
N PRO A 53 5.77 3.29 16.61
CA PRO A 53 6.08 4.24 17.67
C PRO A 53 5.26 4.04 18.94
N THR A 54 3.93 3.90 18.81
CA THR A 54 3.05 3.68 19.96
C THR A 54 3.37 2.38 20.70
N VAL A 55 3.64 1.29 19.99
CA VAL A 55 4.01 0.01 20.63
C VAL A 55 5.36 0.12 21.35
N ILE A 56 6.34 0.76 20.71
CA ILE A 56 7.69 0.96 21.27
C ILE A 56 7.62 1.85 22.52
N SER A 57 6.77 2.88 22.50
CA SER A 57 6.59 3.79 23.64
C SER A 57 5.86 3.14 24.81
N VAL A 58 4.83 2.32 24.54
CA VAL A 58 4.15 1.52 25.57
C VAL A 58 5.10 0.54 26.25
N LEU A 59 6.09 0.01 25.52
CA LEU A 59 7.13 -0.84 26.06
C LEU A 59 8.21 -0.08 26.86
N GLY A 60 8.16 1.25 26.89
CA GLY A 60 9.11 2.09 27.63
C GLY A 60 10.51 2.13 27.02
N VAL A 61 10.68 1.72 25.76
CA VAL A 61 11.99 1.74 25.08
C VAL A 61 12.43 3.17 24.76
N THR A 62 11.52 3.99 24.25
CA THR A 62 11.73 5.41 23.95
C THR A 62 10.39 6.14 23.85
N ASP A 63 10.40 7.47 23.75
CA ASP A 63 9.18 8.24 23.53
C ASP A 63 8.67 8.14 22.09
N ASP A 64 7.36 8.36 21.89
CA ASP A 64 6.71 8.30 20.58
C ASP A 64 7.37 9.18 19.52
N PHE A 65 7.91 10.35 19.91
CA PHE A 65 8.51 11.29 18.96
C PHE A 65 9.88 10.76 18.47
N SER A 66 10.73 10.31 19.40
CA SER A 66 12.00 9.69 19.05
C SER A 66 11.80 8.42 18.21
N ALA A 67 10.85 7.56 18.57
CA ALA A 67 10.54 6.35 17.80
C ALA A 67 10.11 6.64 16.36
N ARG A 68 9.37 7.73 16.12
CA ARG A 68 9.01 8.16 14.77
C ARG A 68 10.22 8.58 13.95
N ILE A 69 11.18 9.26 14.56
CA ILE A 69 12.42 9.69 13.89
C ILE A 69 13.26 8.47 13.52
N ASP A 70 13.43 7.53 14.46
CA ASP A 70 14.20 6.30 14.24
C ASP A 70 13.60 5.45 13.11
N LEU A 71 12.27 5.45 12.99
CA LEU A 71 11.55 4.71 11.95
C LEU A 71 11.35 5.47 10.64
N ALA A 72 11.57 6.79 10.60
CA ALA A 72 11.31 7.62 9.42
C ALA A 72 12.14 7.18 8.20
N GLY A 73 13.37 6.67 8.43
CA GLY A 73 14.23 6.13 7.39
C GLY A 73 13.64 4.91 6.66
N PHE A 74 12.67 4.23 7.27
CA PHE A 74 12.03 3.04 6.71
C PHE A 74 10.70 3.34 5.99
N ALA A 75 10.20 4.58 6.04
CA ALA A 75 8.88 4.93 5.54
C ALA A 75 8.69 4.60 4.05
N VAL A 76 9.68 4.90 3.21
CA VAL A 76 9.62 4.62 1.76
C VAL A 76 9.61 3.11 1.49
N TYR A 77 10.45 2.34 2.18
CA TYR A 77 10.50 0.89 2.03
C TYR A 77 9.21 0.23 2.51
N SER A 78 8.65 0.72 3.62
CA SER A 78 7.37 0.27 4.13
C SER A 78 6.23 0.56 3.15
N PHE A 79 6.17 1.76 2.59
CA PHE A 79 5.20 2.12 1.56
C PHE A 79 5.26 1.15 0.37
N LEU A 80 6.46 0.89 -0.16
CA LEU A 80 6.63 0.01 -1.32
C LEU A 80 6.22 -1.43 -1.02
N ALA A 81 6.69 -2.00 0.09
CA ALA A 81 6.38 -3.39 0.46
C ALA A 81 4.88 -3.59 0.67
N TRP A 82 4.23 -2.66 1.38
CA TRP A 82 2.80 -2.73 1.66
C TRP A 82 1.94 -2.39 0.43
N ALA A 83 2.42 -1.54 -0.49
CA ALA A 83 1.74 -1.28 -1.75
C ALA A 83 1.65 -2.55 -2.63
N VAL A 84 2.74 -3.32 -2.70
CA VAL A 84 2.75 -4.63 -3.35
C VAL A 84 1.82 -5.62 -2.62
N GLY A 85 1.83 -5.59 -1.29
CA GLY A 85 0.90 -6.37 -0.46
C GLY A 85 -0.57 -6.07 -0.73
N GLY A 86 -0.93 -4.79 -0.80
CA GLY A 86 -2.29 -4.34 -1.12
C GLY A 86 -2.74 -4.80 -2.51
N TRP A 87 -1.85 -4.69 -3.50
CA TRP A 87 -2.10 -5.22 -4.84
C TRP A 87 -2.31 -6.75 -4.85
N ALA A 88 -1.47 -7.49 -4.12
CA ALA A 88 -1.59 -8.94 -4.04
C ALA A 88 -2.87 -9.37 -3.31
N ALA A 89 -3.21 -8.71 -2.19
CA ALA A 89 -4.45 -8.96 -1.46
C ALA A 89 -5.69 -8.71 -2.33
N GLN A 90 -5.69 -7.63 -3.11
CA GLN A 90 -6.76 -7.27 -4.03
C GLN A 90 -7.04 -8.35 -5.09
N ARG A 91 -6.01 -9.05 -5.57
CA ARG A 91 -6.18 -10.13 -6.55
C ARG A 91 -6.85 -11.38 -6.01
N THR A 92 -6.79 -11.59 -4.70
CA THR A 92 -7.35 -12.82 -4.11
C THR A 92 -8.87 -12.79 -3.99
N ALA A 93 -9.48 -11.60 -3.92
CA ALA A 93 -10.91 -11.41 -3.67
C ALA A 93 -11.46 -12.23 -2.47
N SER A 94 -10.59 -12.57 -1.51
CA SER A 94 -10.94 -13.36 -0.32
C SER A 94 -10.43 -12.66 0.92
N ALA A 95 -11.34 -12.44 1.87
CA ALA A 95 -11.06 -11.84 3.17
C ALA A 95 -9.89 -12.55 3.89
N GLN A 96 -9.93 -13.88 3.92
CA GLN A 96 -8.90 -14.69 4.59
C GLN A 96 -7.55 -14.61 3.87
N ALA A 97 -7.54 -14.70 2.55
CA ALA A 97 -6.29 -14.64 1.78
C ALA A 97 -5.65 -13.25 1.87
N GLY A 98 -6.44 -12.18 1.78
CA GLY A 98 -5.97 -10.81 1.98
C GLY A 98 -5.40 -10.59 3.38
N ALA A 99 -6.07 -11.11 4.41
CA ALA A 99 -5.64 -11.05 5.80
C ALA A 99 -4.27 -11.74 6.02
N VAL A 100 -4.05 -12.89 5.39
CA VAL A 100 -2.76 -13.60 5.46
C VAL A 100 -1.66 -12.82 4.75
N ILE A 101 -1.91 -12.33 3.53
CA ILE A 101 -0.91 -11.63 2.71
C ILE A 101 -0.39 -10.38 3.45
N LEU A 102 -1.28 -9.46 3.79
CA LEU A 102 -0.87 -8.21 4.43
C LEU A 102 -0.50 -8.41 5.91
N GLY A 103 -1.08 -9.39 6.60
CA GLY A 103 -0.67 -9.77 7.95
C GLY A 103 0.79 -10.24 8.00
N LEU A 104 1.20 -11.11 7.08
CA LEU A 104 2.60 -11.56 7.00
C LEU A 104 3.54 -10.41 6.63
N ILE A 105 3.17 -9.57 5.66
CA ILE A 105 3.95 -8.38 5.30
C ILE A 105 4.10 -7.46 6.51
N GLY A 106 3.02 -7.25 7.27
CA GLY A 106 3.04 -6.43 8.46
C GLY A 106 3.91 -7.00 9.57
N ALA A 107 3.80 -8.30 9.84
CA ALA A 107 4.63 -8.98 10.83
C ALA A 107 6.12 -8.88 10.50
N VAL A 108 6.48 -9.21 9.26
CA VAL A 108 7.87 -9.23 8.79
C VAL A 108 8.44 -7.82 8.75
N SER A 109 7.71 -6.85 8.19
CA SER A 109 8.18 -5.46 8.12
C SER A 109 8.37 -4.86 9.51
N ALA A 110 7.42 -5.05 10.42
CA ALA A 110 7.52 -4.59 11.81
C ALA A 110 8.73 -5.20 12.53
N ALA A 111 8.96 -6.51 12.39
CA ALA A 111 10.10 -7.18 13.00
C ALA A 111 11.44 -6.66 12.45
N ILE A 112 11.55 -6.49 11.13
CA ILE A 112 12.76 -5.97 10.50
C ILE A 112 13.05 -4.54 10.99
N PHE A 113 12.06 -3.66 10.95
CA PHE A 113 12.26 -2.25 11.34
C PHE A 113 12.59 -2.11 12.82
N ALA A 114 11.91 -2.86 13.70
CA ALA A 114 12.23 -2.88 15.13
C ALA A 114 13.65 -3.39 15.41
N THR A 115 14.08 -4.44 14.70
CA THR A 115 15.45 -4.96 14.81
C THR A 115 16.49 -3.96 14.33
N MET A 116 16.24 -3.32 13.17
CA MET A 116 17.19 -2.37 12.61
C MET A 116 17.33 -1.10 13.45
N ALA A 117 16.24 -0.64 14.07
CA ALA A 117 16.25 0.56 14.91
C ALA A 117 16.79 0.29 16.33
N TYR A 118 16.48 -0.87 16.92
CA TYR A 118 16.71 -1.12 18.36
C TYR A 118 17.43 -2.44 18.68
N GLY A 119 18.07 -3.08 17.69
CA GLY A 119 18.66 -4.42 17.79
C GLY A 119 19.73 -4.62 18.87
N ALA A 120 20.20 -3.56 19.53
CA ALA A 120 21.15 -3.62 20.64
C ALA A 120 20.49 -3.62 22.03
N ALA A 121 19.16 -3.51 22.13
CA ALA A 121 18.47 -3.45 23.43
C ALA A 121 18.47 -4.82 24.16
N LYS A 122 18.53 -4.80 25.49
CA LYS A 122 18.50 -6.04 26.31
C LYS A 122 17.19 -6.82 26.19
N GLU A 123 16.12 -6.17 25.75
CA GLU A 123 14.77 -6.75 25.56
C GLU A 123 14.34 -6.86 24.10
N VAL A 124 15.31 -6.99 23.17
CA VAL A 124 15.05 -7.09 21.72
C VAL A 124 14.02 -8.17 21.38
N LEU A 125 14.00 -9.30 22.09
CA LEU A 125 13.05 -10.38 21.82
C LEU A 125 11.59 -9.97 22.10
N MET A 126 11.34 -9.31 23.24
CA MET A 126 9.99 -8.88 23.61
C MET A 126 9.51 -7.75 22.70
N LEU A 127 10.41 -6.80 22.40
CA LEU A 127 10.16 -5.74 21.42
C LEU A 127 9.80 -6.31 20.05
N LEU A 128 10.57 -7.28 19.56
CA LEU A 128 10.32 -7.94 18.28
C LEU A 128 8.97 -8.62 18.23
N LEU A 129 8.63 -9.39 19.25
CA LEU A 129 7.37 -10.11 19.32
C LEU A 129 6.17 -9.16 19.33
N LEU A 130 6.22 -8.08 20.13
CA LEU A 130 5.12 -7.12 20.19
C LEU A 130 4.98 -6.32 18.89
N CYS A 131 6.09 -5.83 18.34
CA CYS A 131 6.09 -5.13 17.06
C CYS A 131 5.57 -6.03 15.94
N ALA A 132 6.05 -7.27 15.86
CA ALA A 132 5.57 -8.25 14.88
C ALA A 132 4.09 -8.58 15.06
N ALA A 133 3.61 -8.74 16.29
CA ALA A 133 2.19 -8.98 16.58
C ALA A 133 1.31 -7.78 16.19
N ALA A 134 1.75 -6.56 16.50
CA ALA A 134 1.06 -5.34 16.12
C ALA A 134 1.01 -5.17 14.59
N GLY A 135 2.13 -5.39 13.91
CA GLY A 135 2.22 -5.38 12.47
C GLY A 135 1.35 -6.45 11.82
N LEU A 136 1.32 -7.66 12.40
CA LEU A 136 0.47 -8.76 11.96
C LEU A 136 -1.01 -8.39 12.07
N ALA A 137 -1.47 -7.97 13.25
CA ALA A 137 -2.86 -7.59 13.47
C ALA A 137 -3.28 -6.47 12.53
N TYR A 138 -2.47 -5.40 12.44
CA TYR A 138 -2.75 -4.25 11.57
C TYR A 138 -2.82 -4.67 10.09
N GLY A 139 -1.86 -5.48 9.63
CA GLY A 139 -1.84 -6.01 8.28
C GLY A 139 -3.01 -6.95 7.98
N THR A 140 -3.40 -7.80 8.92
CA THR A 140 -4.53 -8.72 8.78
C THR A 140 -5.84 -7.96 8.56
N PHE A 141 -6.14 -6.94 9.38
CA PHE A 141 -7.34 -6.14 9.20
C PHE A 141 -7.29 -5.32 7.91
N GLY A 142 -6.17 -4.67 7.61
CA GLY A 142 -6.00 -3.90 6.38
C GLY A 142 -6.15 -4.76 5.12
N GLY A 143 -5.56 -5.95 5.11
CA GLY A 143 -5.64 -6.89 4.00
C GLY A 143 -7.01 -7.50 3.77
N MET A 144 -7.73 -7.80 4.85
CA MET A 144 -9.12 -8.22 4.77
C MET A 144 -9.97 -7.14 4.11
N LEU A 145 -9.85 -5.89 4.55
CA LEU A 145 -10.61 -4.75 4.00
C LEU A 145 -10.29 -4.52 2.53
N ILE A 146 -9.00 -4.53 2.15
CA ILE A 146 -8.59 -4.34 0.74
C ILE A 146 -9.13 -5.47 -0.14
N ALA A 147 -9.00 -6.73 0.29
CA ALA A 147 -9.47 -7.87 -0.49
C ALA A 147 -10.99 -7.88 -0.66
N MET A 148 -11.74 -7.51 0.38
CA MET A 148 -13.21 -7.45 0.33
C MET A 148 -13.71 -6.26 -0.50
N ALA A 149 -13.13 -5.07 -0.33
CA ALA A 149 -13.60 -3.86 -0.98
C ALA A 149 -13.17 -3.76 -2.44
N LEU A 150 -11.98 -4.27 -2.79
CA LEU A 150 -11.36 -4.06 -4.10
C LEU A 150 -11.15 -5.35 -4.89
N GLY A 151 -11.55 -6.50 -4.35
CA GLY A 151 -11.43 -7.82 -4.97
C GLY A 151 -11.83 -7.88 -6.45
N GLU A 152 -11.06 -8.62 -7.26
CA GLU A 152 -11.46 -8.99 -8.62
C GLU A 152 -12.53 -10.08 -8.58
N ASN A 153 -13.77 -9.70 -8.22
CA ASN A 153 -14.91 -10.62 -8.31
C ASN A 153 -15.21 -10.90 -9.78
N LYS A 154 -15.29 -12.18 -10.17
CA LYS A 154 -15.85 -12.57 -11.46
C LYS A 154 -17.31 -12.14 -11.48
N THR A 155 -17.65 -11.20 -12.35
CA THR A 155 -19.05 -10.97 -12.73
C THR A 155 -19.60 -12.27 -13.30
N PRO A 156 -20.75 -12.79 -12.83
CA PRO A 156 -21.39 -13.92 -13.50
C PRO A 156 -21.68 -13.52 -14.95
N GLU A 157 -21.35 -14.39 -15.90
CA GLU A 157 -21.79 -14.22 -17.28
C GLU A 157 -23.33 -14.20 -17.29
N PRO A 158 -23.96 -13.25 -18.00
CA PRO A 158 -25.39 -13.32 -18.22
C PRO A 158 -25.67 -14.52 -19.15
N ASP A 159 -26.46 -15.47 -18.65
CA ASP A 159 -27.04 -16.57 -19.43
C ASP A 159 -27.85 -16.06 -20.65
#